data_AF-Q1J0I1-F1
#
_entry.id   AF-Q1J0I1-F1
#
_cell.length_a   1.000
_cell.length_b   1.000
_cell.length_c   1.000
_cell.angle_alpha   90.00
_cell.angle_beta   90.00
_cell.angle_gamma   90.00
#
_symmetry.space_group_name_H-M   'P 1'
#
loop_
_entity.id
_entity.type
_entity.pdbx_description
1 polymer ?
#
loop_
_entity_poly.entity_id
_entity_poly.type
_entity_poly.pdbx_seq_one_letter_code
_entity_poly.pdbx_strand_id
1 'polypeptide(L)'
;MAHAQDERLYTQWVELLGWLEAEASTRGLGFEKVADFPDYIYRMERPYDLPTTVMSVALTVGGQPLLLAAVSPRHVDLKGISLRLMGGSKHWHLHAGERGLLEGQRPFTRERLAVLLNGALRGVAAV
;
A
#
# COMPACT_ATOMS: atom_id res chain seq x y z
N MET A 1 11.28 19.72 -7.15
CA MET A 1 10.42 18.78 -7.92
C MET A 1 10.32 17.43 -7.25
N ALA A 2 11.43 16.77 -6.87
CA ALA A 2 11.41 15.49 -6.14
C ALA A 2 10.62 15.54 -4.82
N HIS A 3 10.80 16.58 -3.99
CA HIS A 3 10.05 16.74 -2.73
C HIS A 3 8.53 16.78 -2.91
N ALA A 4 8.03 17.54 -3.89
CA ALA A 4 6.59 17.60 -4.17
C ALA A 4 6.02 16.30 -4.76
N GLN A 5 6.86 15.45 -5.35
CA GLN A 5 6.46 14.12 -5.80
C GLN A 5 6.42 13.13 -4.64
N ASP A 6 7.37 13.22 -3.72
CA ASP A 6 7.44 12.42 -2.49
C ASP A 6 6.24 12.73 -1.58
N GLU A 7 5.93 14.00 -1.32
CA GLU A 7 4.74 14.40 -0.54
C GLU A 7 3.44 13.87 -1.14
N ARG A 8 3.31 13.94 -2.48
CA ARG A 8 2.15 13.36 -3.18
C ARG A 8 2.08 11.85 -3.01
N LEU A 9 3.21 11.15 -3.07
CA LEU A 9 3.25 9.70 -2.85
C LEU A 9 2.72 9.34 -1.46
N TYR A 10 3.15 10.04 -0.41
CA TYR A 10 2.70 9.75 0.96
C TYR A 10 1.24 10.14 1.20
N THR A 11 0.75 11.20 0.55
CA THR A 11 -0.67 11.56 0.59
C THR A 11 -1.52 10.47 -0.08
N GLN A 12 -1.10 10.02 -1.27
CA GLN A 12 -1.76 8.95 -2.01
C GLN A 12 -1.61 7.57 -1.33
N TRP A 13 -0.56 7.37 -0.55
CA TRP A 13 -0.42 6.19 0.32
C TRP A 13 -1.51 6.16 1.39
N VAL A 14 -1.79 7.29 2.06
CA VAL A 14 -2.88 7.39 3.05
C VAL A 14 -4.23 7.13 2.39
N GLU A 15 -4.45 7.64 1.18
CA GLU A 15 -5.66 7.34 0.40
C GLU A 15 -5.79 5.83 0.12
N LEU A 16 -4.71 5.19 -0.34
CA LEU A 16 -4.68 3.76 -0.61
C LEU A 16 -4.91 2.91 0.66
N LEU A 17 -4.38 3.34 1.82
CA LEU A 17 -4.66 2.70 3.10
C LEU A 17 -6.18 2.68 3.38
N GLY A 18 -6.85 3.82 3.17
CA GLY A 18 -8.30 3.90 3.31
C GLY A 18 -9.06 3.00 2.33
N TRP A 19 -8.57 2.87 1.09
CA TRP A 19 -9.16 1.92 0.13
C TRP A 19 -8.99 0.47 0.58
N LEU A 20 -7.80 0.09 1.04
CA LEU A 20 -7.49 -1.26 1.51
C LEU A 20 -8.34 -1.63 2.72
N GLU A 21 -8.48 -0.74 3.70
CA GLU A 21 -9.33 -0.95 4.87
C GLU A 21 -10.82 -1.10 4.48
N ALA A 22 -11.32 -0.25 3.58
CA ALA A 22 -12.70 -0.32 3.10
C ALA A 22 -12.99 -1.61 2.31
N GLU A 23 -12.05 -2.04 1.45
CA GLU A 23 -12.16 -3.31 0.74
C GLU A 23 -12.09 -4.50 1.71
N ALA A 24 -11.22 -4.44 2.73
CA ALA A 24 -11.12 -5.48 3.74
C ALA A 24 -12.44 -5.67 4.48
N SER A 25 -13.01 -4.57 4.99
CA SER A 25 -14.30 -4.56 5.69
C SER A 25 -15.43 -5.11 4.81
N THR A 26 -15.52 -4.66 3.55
CA THR A 26 -16.57 -5.08 2.60
C THR A 26 -16.51 -6.58 2.29
N ARG A 27 -15.31 -7.18 2.32
CA ARG A 27 -15.05 -8.57 1.91
C ARG A 27 -14.87 -9.52 3.09
N GLY A 28 -14.94 -9.04 4.33
CA GLY A 28 -14.64 -9.82 5.53
C GLY A 28 -13.18 -10.27 5.63
N LEU A 29 -12.24 -9.49 5.09
CA LEU A 29 -10.80 -9.70 5.25
C LEU A 29 -10.30 -9.01 6.52
N GLY A 30 -9.20 -9.50 7.08
CA GLY A 30 -8.46 -8.75 8.08
C GLY A 30 -7.66 -7.61 7.43
N PHE A 31 -7.54 -6.48 8.12
CA PHE A 31 -6.64 -5.38 7.78
C PHE A 31 -5.68 -5.17 8.94
N GLU A 32 -4.41 -5.48 8.72
CA GLU A 32 -3.41 -5.55 9.79
C GLU A 32 -2.24 -4.62 9.50
N LYS A 33 -1.90 -3.77 10.48
CA LYS A 33 -0.65 -3.01 10.43
C LYS A 33 0.53 -3.94 10.61
N VAL A 34 1.40 -4.02 9.61
CA VAL A 34 2.59 -4.88 9.63
C VAL A 34 3.78 -4.13 10.24
N ALA A 35 4.03 -2.89 9.82
CA ALA A 35 5.11 -2.09 10.36
C ALA A 35 4.83 -0.58 10.27
N ASP A 36 5.35 0.15 11.25
CA ASP A 36 5.54 1.59 11.15
C ASP A 36 6.89 1.91 10.49
N PHE A 37 7.06 3.14 10.03
CA PHE A 37 8.32 3.64 9.49
C PHE A 37 9.43 3.55 10.55
N PRO A 38 10.56 2.87 10.27
CA PRO A 38 11.68 2.84 11.20
C PRO A 38 12.23 4.24 11.52
N ASP A 39 12.21 5.14 10.54
CA ASP A 39 12.65 6.52 10.71
C ASP A 39 11.66 7.41 11.48
N TYR A 40 10.42 6.94 11.70
CA TYR A 40 9.52 7.48 12.71
C TYR A 40 9.91 6.97 14.10
N ILE A 41 10.08 5.65 14.24
CA ILE A 41 10.40 4.99 15.52
C ILE A 41 11.71 5.54 16.11
N TYR A 42 12.73 5.74 15.27
CA TYR A 42 14.07 6.17 15.69
C TYR A 42 14.33 7.67 15.48
N ARG A 43 13.28 8.50 15.36
CA ARG A 43 13.46 9.94 15.07
C ARG A 43 14.07 10.72 16.24
N MET A 44 13.92 10.23 17.47
CA MET A 44 14.30 10.94 18.70
C MET A 44 13.61 12.32 18.73
N GLU A 45 14.36 13.41 18.80
CA GLU A 45 13.88 14.79 18.72
C GLU A 45 13.72 15.34 17.29
N ARG A 46 14.16 14.59 16.26
CA ARG A 46 14.11 15.07 14.87
C ARG A 46 12.67 15.21 14.38
N PRO A 47 12.38 16.25 13.57
CA PRO A 47 11.05 16.47 13.04
C PRO A 47 10.60 15.34 12.09
N TYR A 48 9.29 15.18 12.01
CA TYR A 48 8.62 14.20 11.17
C TYR A 48 7.34 14.79 10.63
N ASP A 49 7.20 14.72 9.32
CA ASP A 49 6.26 15.47 8.51
C ASP A 49 5.38 14.58 7.62
N LEU A 50 5.58 13.25 7.66
CA LEU A 50 4.72 12.34 6.92
C LEU A 50 3.31 12.28 7.55
N PRO A 51 2.25 12.11 6.72
CA PRO A 51 0.87 12.13 7.18
C PRO A 51 0.44 10.89 7.97
N THR A 52 1.29 9.85 8.03
CA THR A 52 1.06 8.61 8.77
C THR A 52 2.37 8.02 9.25
N THR A 53 2.32 7.18 10.28
CA THR A 53 3.45 6.39 10.76
C THR A 53 3.49 5.01 10.10
N VAL A 54 2.41 4.59 9.45
CA VAL A 54 2.24 3.24 8.91
C VAL A 54 3.02 3.11 7.61
N MET A 55 4.01 2.21 7.58
CA MET A 55 4.83 1.92 6.41
C MET A 55 4.26 0.74 5.61
N SER A 56 3.72 -0.27 6.29
CA SER A 56 3.17 -1.45 5.63
C SER A 56 1.96 -2.03 6.36
N VAL A 57 1.06 -2.59 5.55
CA VAL A 57 -0.14 -3.29 6.00
C VAL A 57 -0.33 -4.58 5.22
N ALA A 58 -1.05 -5.52 5.81
CA ALA A 58 -1.47 -6.74 5.16
C ALA A 58 -3.00 -6.82 5.12
N LEU A 59 -3.53 -7.31 4.01
CA LEU A 59 -4.87 -7.89 3.99
C LEU A 59 -4.76 -9.38 4.28
N THR A 60 -5.57 -9.89 5.19
CA THR A 60 -5.50 -11.30 5.64
C THR A 60 -6.81 -12.05 5.37
N VAL A 61 -6.70 -13.34 5.05
CA VAL A 61 -7.82 -14.29 4.91
C VAL A 61 -7.58 -15.41 5.91
N GLY A 62 -8.51 -15.61 6.84
CA GLY A 62 -8.36 -16.65 7.88
C GLY A 62 -7.07 -16.50 8.71
N GLY A 63 -6.62 -15.26 8.94
CA GLY A 63 -5.37 -14.96 9.65
C GLY A 63 -4.08 -15.17 8.84
N GLN A 64 -4.17 -15.54 7.56
CA GLN A 64 -3.01 -15.65 6.68
C GLN A 64 -2.93 -14.44 5.74
N PRO A 65 -1.74 -13.83 5.52
CA PRO A 65 -1.57 -12.74 4.57
C PRO A 65 -1.98 -13.13 3.14
N LEU A 66 -2.90 -12.36 2.55
CA LEU A 66 -3.31 -12.42 1.15
C LEU A 66 -2.52 -11.42 0.32
N LEU A 67 -2.48 -10.17 0.77
CA LEU A 67 -1.83 -9.06 0.06
C LEU A 67 -0.99 -8.26 1.06
N LEU A 68 0.26 -7.98 0.72
CA LEU A 68 1.12 -7.04 1.45
C LEU A 68 1.20 -5.74 0.65
N ALA A 69 0.94 -4.61 1.32
CA ALA A 69 1.14 -3.27 0.78
C ALA A 69 2.20 -2.55 1.61
N ALA A 70 3.17 -1.91 0.96
CA ALA A 70 4.24 -1.16 1.62
C ALA A 70 4.67 0.04 0.79
N VAL A 71 5.02 1.14 1.45
CA VAL A 71 5.57 2.35 0.81
C VAL A 71 7.04 2.53 1.18
N SER A 72 7.84 3.05 0.24
CA SER A 72 9.25 3.35 0.47
C SER A 72 9.46 4.38 1.61
N PRO A 73 10.47 4.21 2.50
CA PRO A 73 10.82 5.19 3.53
C PRO A 73 11.25 6.56 2.97
N ARG A 74 11.14 7.64 3.76
CA ARG A 74 11.45 9.02 3.29
C ARG A 74 12.88 9.22 2.80
N HIS A 75 13.82 8.46 3.35
CA HIS A 75 15.26 8.65 3.12
C HIS A 75 15.83 7.82 1.98
N VAL A 76 15.01 7.01 1.28
CA VAL A 76 15.48 6.17 0.17
C VAL A 76 15.22 6.81 -1.19
N ASP A 77 16.06 6.44 -2.16
CA ASP A 77 15.86 6.79 -3.57
C ASP A 77 14.83 5.87 -4.25
N LEU A 78 14.34 6.26 -5.43
CA LEU A 78 13.40 5.50 -6.26
C LEU A 78 12.14 5.05 -5.49
N LYS A 79 11.47 6.01 -4.86
CA LYS A 79 10.30 5.76 -4.02
C LYS A 79 9.11 5.23 -4.82
N GLY A 80 8.32 4.37 -4.17
CA GLY A 80 7.04 3.89 -4.68
C GLY A 80 6.26 3.16 -3.61
N ILE A 81 5.09 2.66 -4.01
CA ILE A 81 4.30 1.72 -3.20
C ILE A 81 4.36 0.35 -3.89
N SER A 82 4.70 -0.69 -3.13
CA SER A 82 4.63 -2.06 -3.60
C SER A 82 3.36 -2.72 -3.11
N LEU A 83 2.63 -3.38 -4.01
CA LEU A 83 1.60 -4.35 -3.67
C LEU A 83 2.12 -5.74 -4.04
N ARG A 84 2.08 -6.70 -3.12
CA ARG A 84 2.55 -8.07 -3.34
C ARG A 84 1.49 -9.07 -2.95
N LEU A 85 1.10 -9.92 -3.90
CA LEU A 85 0.23 -11.05 -3.62
C LEU A 85 1.04 -12.16 -2.94
N MET A 86 0.57 -12.60 -1.78
CA MET A 86 1.19 -13.68 -1.01
C MET A 86 0.70 -15.04 -1.52
N GLY A 87 1.57 -16.05 -1.48
CA GLY A 87 1.29 -17.35 -2.11
C GLY A 87 1.34 -17.35 -3.65
N GLY A 88 1.70 -16.22 -4.28
CA GLY A 88 1.89 -16.09 -5.72
C GLY A 88 3.14 -15.31 -6.09
N SER A 89 3.36 -15.11 -7.40
CA SER A 89 4.50 -14.35 -7.95
C SER A 89 4.13 -12.95 -8.45
N LYS A 90 2.90 -12.49 -8.20
CA LYS A 90 2.40 -11.19 -8.66
C LYS A 90 2.77 -10.06 -7.71
N HIS A 91 3.35 -9.02 -8.28
CA HIS A 91 3.68 -7.78 -7.59
C HIS A 91 3.41 -6.59 -8.51
N TRP A 92 3.06 -5.46 -7.90
CA TRP A 92 2.80 -4.20 -8.58
C TRP A 92 3.61 -3.10 -7.91
N HIS A 93 4.16 -2.21 -8.73
CA HIS A 93 4.83 -0.99 -8.28
C HIS A 93 3.98 0.20 -8.69
N LEU A 94 3.53 0.95 -7.70
CA LEU A 94 2.74 2.14 -7.87
C LEU A 94 3.60 3.38 -7.64
N HIS A 95 3.37 4.41 -8.45
CA HIS A 95 4.06 5.68 -8.37
C HIS A 95 3.06 6.82 -8.23
N ALA A 96 3.49 7.93 -7.65
CA ALA A 96 2.67 9.12 -7.54
C ALA A 96 2.47 9.75 -8.93
N GLY A 97 1.21 9.87 -9.35
CA GLY A 97 0.80 10.67 -10.50
C GLY A 97 0.15 11.98 -10.08
N GLU A 98 -0.11 12.86 -11.04
CA GLU A 98 -0.74 14.16 -10.77
C GLU A 98 -2.19 14.05 -10.28
N ARG A 99 -2.91 13.02 -10.74
CA ARG A 99 -4.34 12.80 -10.46
C ARG A 99 -4.61 11.57 -9.58
N GLY A 100 -3.57 10.99 -8.99
CA GLY A 100 -3.65 9.75 -8.21
C GLY A 100 -2.50 8.79 -8.51
N LEU A 101 -2.58 7.59 -7.96
CA LEU A 101 -1.57 6.55 -8.14
C LEU A 101 -1.53 6.02 -9.57
N LEU A 102 -0.35 5.61 -10.02
CA LEU A 102 -0.12 5.03 -11.33
C LEU A 102 0.52 3.64 -11.21
N GLU A 103 0.01 2.66 -11.96
CA GLU A 103 0.62 1.36 -12.23
C GLU A 103 1.34 1.45 -13.59
N GLY A 104 2.63 1.81 -13.57
CA GLY A 104 3.35 2.21 -14.78
C GLY A 104 2.79 3.54 -15.33
N GLN A 105 2.21 3.51 -16.53
CA GLN A 105 1.54 4.68 -17.12
C GLN A 105 0.02 4.72 -16.88
N ARG A 106 -0.56 3.67 -16.28
CA ARG A 106 -2.01 3.55 -16.13
C ARG A 106 -2.48 4.06 -14.77
N PRO A 107 -3.60 4.78 -14.68
CA PRO A 107 -4.21 5.10 -13.40
C PRO A 107 -4.51 3.86 -12.57
N PHE A 108 -4.10 3.87 -11.30
CA PHE A 108 -4.46 2.85 -10.32
C PHE A 108 -5.60 3.39 -9.46
N THR A 109 -6.80 2.88 -9.68
CA THR A 109 -8.03 3.33 -9.00
C THR A 109 -8.49 2.33 -7.95
N ARG A 110 -9.48 2.72 -7.14
CA ARG A 110 -10.15 1.81 -6.20
C ARG A 110 -10.79 0.62 -6.92
N GLU A 111 -11.39 0.83 -8.10
CA GLU A 111 -11.98 -0.25 -8.91
C GLU A 111 -10.90 -1.22 -9.38
N ARG A 112 -9.72 -0.71 -9.76
CA ARG A 112 -8.57 -1.55 -10.11
C ARG A 112 -8.13 -2.41 -8.93
N LEU A 113 -8.02 -1.83 -7.73
CA LEU A 113 -7.74 -2.59 -6.51
C LEU A 113 -8.79 -3.69 -6.28
N ALA A 114 -10.08 -3.36 -6.39
CA ALA A 114 -11.18 -4.31 -6.22
C ALA A 114 -11.09 -5.49 -7.22
N VAL A 115 -10.69 -5.24 -8.47
CA VAL A 115 -10.44 -6.29 -9.48
C VAL A 115 -9.28 -7.19 -9.07
N LEU A 116 -8.17 -6.62 -8.58
CA LEU A 116 -7.03 -7.42 -8.11
C LEU A 116 -7.42 -8.33 -6.93
N LEU A 117 -8.15 -7.79 -5.95
CA LEU A 117 -8.61 -8.55 -4.79
C LEU A 117 -9.61 -9.64 -5.17
N ASN A 118 -10.54 -9.36 -6.09
CA ASN A 118 -11.44 -10.38 -6.64
C ASN A 118 -10.67 -11.53 -7.29
N GLY A 119 -9.65 -11.23 -8.09
CA GLY A 119 -8.79 -12.24 -8.70
C GLY A 119 -8.04 -13.06 -7.67
N ALA A 120 -7.47 -12.41 -6.65
CA ALA A 120 -6.74 -13.05 -5.56
C ALA A 120 -7.63 -14.02 -4.76
N LEU A 121 -8.81 -13.58 -4.34
CA LEU A 121 -9.75 -14.38 -3.55
C LEU A 121 -10.26 -15.60 -4.32
N ARG A 122 -10.56 -15.45 -5.61
CA ARG A 122 -10.92 -16.59 -6.48
C ARG A 122 -9.77 -17.58 -6.61
N GLY A 123 -8.53 -17.10 -6.69
CA GLY A 123 -7.35 -17.95 -6.73
C GLY A 123 -7.18 -18.78 -5.46
N VAL A 124 -7.37 -18.18 -4.29
CA VAL A 124 -7.32 -18.89 -3.00
C VAL A 124 -8.45 -19.91 -2.87
N ALA A 125 -9.67 -19.57 -3.29
CA ALA A 125 -10.83 -20.48 -3.20
C ALA A 125 -10.77 -21.67 -4.18
N ALA A 126 -9.92 -21.63 -5.20
CA ALA A 126 -9.77 -22.70 -6.18
C ALA A 126 -8.80 -23.81 -5.75
N VAL A 127 -8.15 -23.66 -4.59
CA VAL A 127 -7.19 -24.61 -4.00
C VAL A 127 -7.86 -25.30 -2.82
#